data_AF-A0A6N8FRE7-F1
#
_entry.id   AF-A0A6N8FRE7-F1
#
_cell.length_a   1.000
_cell.length_b   1.000
_cell.length_c   1.000
_cell.angle_alpha   90.00
_cell.angle_beta   90.00
_cell.angle_gamma   90.00
#
_symmetry.space_group_name_H-M   'P 1'
#
loop_
_entity.id
_entity.type
_entity.pdbx_description
1 polymer ?
#
loop_
_entity_poly.entity_id
_entity_poly.type
_entity_poly.pdbx_seq_one_letter_code
_entity_poly.pdbx_strand_id
1 'polypeptide(L)' 'MRTYKQNKVTDNNGKRVLLILDDNGEKEYKTIFIKDTNCLKIIDLDDGEIYNEIIK' A
#
# COMPACT_ATOMS: atom_id res chain seq x y z
N MET A 1 -15.20 -8.28 -13.42
CA MET A 1 -14.94 -7.32 -12.32
C MET A 1 -13.58 -7.68 -11.76
N ARG A 2 -12.61 -6.76 -11.80
CA ARG A 2 -11.27 -7.02 -11.28
C ARG A 2 -11.35 -7.04 -9.75
N THR A 3 -10.81 -8.05 -9.10
CA THR A 3 -10.78 -8.14 -7.64
C THR A 3 -9.38 -7.86 -7.15
N TYR A 4 -9.29 -7.17 -6.02
CA TYR A 4 -8.03 -6.89 -5.37
C TYR A 4 -7.96 -7.61 -4.03
N LYS A 5 -6.85 -8.32 -3.82
CA LYS A 5 -6.55 -8.96 -2.54
C LYS A 5 -5.49 -8.14 -1.82
N GLN A 6 -5.73 -7.87 -0.55
CA GLN A 6 -4.74 -7.21 0.31
C GLN A 6 -3.95 -8.25 1.11
N ASN A 7 -2.63 -8.15 1.08
CA ASN A 7 -1.74 -8.93 1.91
C ASN A 7 -1.02 -8.01 2.90
N LYS A 8 -1.21 -8.24 4.20
CA LYS A 8 -0.59 -7.43 5.26
C LYS A 8 0.83 -7.93 5.52
N VAL A 9 1.82 -7.13 5.15
CA VAL A 9 3.24 -7.46 5.36
C VAL A 9 3.67 -7.09 6.77
N THR A 10 3.32 -5.89 7.22
CA THR A 10 3.59 -5.46 8.60
C THR A 10 2.54 -4.47 9.08
N ASP A 11 2.31 -4.48 10.38
CA ASP A 11 1.49 -3.51 11.09
C ASP A 11 2.02 -3.38 12.50
N ASN A 12 2.87 -2.39 12.72
CA ASN A 12 3.48 -2.10 14.01
C ASN A 12 3.13 -0.67 14.45
N ASN A 13 3.66 -0.20 15.58
CA ASN A 13 3.29 1.11 16.13
C ASN A 13 3.66 2.28 15.20
N GLY A 14 4.72 2.17 14.40
CA GLY A 14 5.15 3.26 13.51
C GLY A 14 4.53 3.21 12.11
N LYS A 15 4.33 2.01 11.54
CA LYS A 15 3.85 1.88 10.16
C LYS A 15 3.02 0.64 9.89
N ARG A 16 2.17 0.73 8.87
CA ARG A 16 1.47 -0.38 8.22
C ARG A 16 1.90 -0.47 6.76
N VAL A 17 2.21 -1.69 6.30
CA VAL A 17 2.56 -1.96 4.90
C VAL A 17 1.64 -3.06 4.37
N LEU A 18 0.92 -2.76 3.29
CA LEU A 18 0.10 -3.72 2.56
C LEU A 18 0.65 -3.91 1.15
N LEU A 19 0.53 -5.12 0.63
CA LEU A 19 0.67 -5.41 -0.79
C LEU A 19 -0.72 -5.63 -1.37
N ILE A 20 -0.98 -5.04 -2.53
CA ILE A 20 -2.22 -5.21 -3.27
C ILE A 20 -1.92 -6.14 -4.44
N LEU A 21 -2.65 -7.24 -4.49
CA LEU A 21 -2.50 -8.28 -5.49
C LEU A 21 -3.70 -8.26 -6.43
N ASP A 22 -3.45 -8.53 -7.70
CA ASP A 22 -4.47 -8.74 -8.72
C ASP A 22 -5.16 -10.11 -8.56
N ASP A 23 -6.05 -10.42 -9.50
CA ASP A 23 -6.79 -11.68 -9.52
C ASP A 23 -5.88 -12.91 -9.71
N ASN A 24 -4.73 -12.74 -10.36
CA ASN A 24 -3.73 -13.79 -10.59
C ASN A 24 -2.77 -13.97 -9.39
N GLY A 25 -2.82 -13.08 -8.40
CA GLY A 25 -1.92 -13.07 -7.26
C GLY A 25 -0.60 -12.34 -7.52
N GLU A 26 -0.51 -11.60 -8.64
CA GLU A 26 0.61 -10.72 -8.95
C GLU A 26 0.48 -9.43 -8.14
N LYS A 27 1.61 -8.92 -7.65
CA LYS A 27 1.63 -7.69 -6.85
C LYS A 27 1.59 -6.51 -7.80
N GLU A 28 0.59 -5.65 -7.67
CA GLU A 28 0.48 -4.41 -8.47
C GLU A 28 0.87 -3.18 -7.65
N TYR A 29 0.44 -3.12 -6.38
CA TYR A 29 0.71 -1.97 -5.53
C TYR A 29 1.30 -2.34 -4.18
N LYS A 30 2.03 -1.38 -3.62
CA LYS A 30 2.46 -1.38 -2.23
C LYS A 30 1.97 -0.11 -1.56
N THR A 31 1.35 -0.25 -0.39
CA THR A 31 0.99 0.89 0.45
C THR A 31 1.91 0.95 1.67
N ILE A 32 2.27 2.17 2.09
CA ILE A 32 2.97 2.43 3.34
C ILE A 32 2.21 3.53 4.05
N PHE A 33 1.62 3.21 5.19
CA PHE A 33 0.98 4.19 6.06
C PHE A 33 1.87 4.43 7.27
N ILE A 34 2.40 5.66 7.40
CA ILE A 34 3.20 6.12 8.54
C ILE A 34 2.23 6.73 9.56
N LYS A 35 2.07 6.05 10.70
CA LYS A 35 1.03 6.36 11.69
C LYS A 35 1.30 7.68 12.42
N ASP A 36 2.56 7.94 12.74
CA ASP A 36 2.95 9.13 13.51
C ASP A 36 2.65 10.43 12.76
N THR A 37 2.68 10.39 11.43
CA THR A 37 2.45 11.57 10.57
C THR A 37 1.14 11.48 9.80
N ASN A 38 0.36 10.40 9.95
CA ASN A 38 -0.78 10.08 9.11
C ASN A 38 -0.47 10.16 7.60
N CYS A 39 0.77 9.88 7.20
CA CYS A 39 1.17 9.94 5.80
C CYS A 39 0.88 8.59 5.12
N LEU A 40 0.11 8.62 4.03
CA LEU A 40 -0.11 7.47 3.16
C LEU A 40 0.73 7.62 1.90
N LYS A 41 1.52 6.58 1.61
CA LYS A 41 2.21 6.38 0.34
C LYS A 41 1.58 5.21 -0.40
N ILE A 42 1.34 5.39 -1.70
CA ILE A 42 0.96 4.33 -2.64
C ILE A 42 2.00 4.30 -3.74
N ILE A 43 2.56 3.11 -3.95
CA ILE A 43 3.60 2.85 -4.93
C ILE A 43 3.02 1.80 -5.89
N ASP A 44 2.89 2.19 -7.15
CA ASP A 44 2.76 1.27 -8.27
C ASP A 44 4.11 0.57 -8.45
N LEU A 45 4.10 -0.76 -8.56
CA LEU A 45 5.37 -1.51 -8.65
C LEU A 45 6.04 -1.39 -10.02
N ASP A 46 5.30 -0.98 -11.05
CA ASP A 46 5.82 -0.74 -12.39
C ASP A 46 6.16 0.74 -12.61
N ASP A 47 5.30 1.66 -12.12
CA ASP A 47 5.41 3.10 -12.39
C ASP A 47 5.99 3.95 -11.23
N GLY A 48 6.16 3.36 -10.04
CA GLY A 48 6.75 4.04 -8.87
C GLY A 48 5.74 4.73 -7.95
N GLU A 49 6.16 5.76 -7.21
CA GLU A 49 5.30 6.45 -6.23
C GLU A 49 4.22 7.28 -6.94
N ILE A 50 2.94 6.92 -6.73
CA ILE A 50 1.78 7.57 -7.36
C ILE A 50 0.92 8.36 -6.37
N TYR A 51 1.15 8.19 -5.07
CA TYR A 51 0.49 8.95 -4.01
C TYR A 51 1.42 9.07 -2.80
N ASN A 52 1.52 10.25 -2.21
CA ASN A 52 2.32 10.50 -1.01
C ASN A 52 1.84 11.76 -0.29
N GLU A 53 0.81 11.59 0.53
CA GLU A 53 0.13 12.71 1.18
C GLU A 53 -0.25 12.38 2.63
N ILE A 54 -0.43 13.42 3.45
CA ILE A 54 -0.99 13.28 4.80
C ILE A 54 -2.52 13.15 4.67
N ILE A 55 -3.06 12.05 5.18
CA ILE A 55 -4.50 11.76 5.18
C ILE A 55 -5.11 12.07 6.54
N LYS A 56 -6.04 13.05 6.60
CA LYS A 56 -6.74 13.47 7.83
C LYS A 56 -8.03 12.69 8.05
#